data_AF-A0A418WHL1-F1
#
_entry.id   AF-A0A418WHL1-F1
#
_cell.length_a   1.000
_cell.length_b   1.000
_cell.length_c   1.000
_cell.angle_alpha   90.00
_cell.angle_beta   90.00
_cell.angle_gamma   90.00
#
_symmetry.space_group_name_H-M   'P 1'
#
loop_
_entity.id
_entity.type
_entity.pdbx_description
1 polymer ?
#
loop_
_entity_poly.entity_id
_entity_poly.type
_entity_poly.pdbx_seq_one_letter_code
_entity_poly.pdbx_strand_id
1 'polypeptide(L)'
;MFWSAWLLGTSLGLILTVLDYFLPTLSRLLNFVLAFGFFVSGVFFTADQIPSNALPYLLWNPMLHINEMMRSAWFSVYDSQVADPAFVAVTITAMLMLGLAGERLMRRFAPE
;
A
#
# COMPACT_ATOMS: atom_id res chain seq x y z
N MET A 1 11.57 1.94 -6.47
CA MET A 1 11.37 2.71 -5.23
C MET A 1 10.37 3.85 -5.42
N PHE A 2 10.67 4.91 -6.18
CA PHE A 2 9.66 5.98 -6.38
C PHE A 2 8.46 5.51 -7.21
N TRP A 3 8.73 4.81 -8.33
CA TRP A 3 7.67 4.26 -9.20
C TRP A 3 6.77 3.24 -8.49
N SER A 4 7.32 2.44 -7.57
CA SER A 4 6.54 1.46 -6.81
C SER A 4 5.56 2.13 -5.84
N ALA A 5 5.96 3.24 -5.19
CA ALA A 5 5.05 4.02 -4.35
C ALA A 5 3.90 4.61 -5.17
N TRP A 6 4.21 5.17 -6.34
CA TRP A 6 3.20 5.72 -7.24
C TRP A 6 2.23 4.66 -7.76
N LEU A 7 2.74 3.52 -8.24
CA LEU A 7 1.92 2.39 -8.70
C LEU A 7 1.06 1.77 -7.58
N LEU A 8 1.57 1.75 -6.34
CA LEU A 8 0.80 1.29 -5.21
C LEU A 8 -0.35 2.25 -4.88
N GLY A 9 -0.09 3.56 -4.90
CA GLY A 9 -1.12 4.59 -4.71
C GLY A 9 -2.20 4.56 -5.79
N THR A 10 -1.82 4.40 -7.07
CA THR A 10 -2.79 4.32 -8.16
C THR A 10 -3.62 3.05 -8.11
N SER A 11 -3.02 1.90 -7.79
CA SER A 11 -3.73 0.64 -7.67
C SER A 11 -4.71 0.62 -6.49
N LEU A 12 -4.30 1.14 -5.33
CA LEU A 12 -5.18 1.37 -4.20
C LEU A 12 -6.32 2.33 -4.56
N GLY A 13 -6.02 3.43 -5.26
CA GLY A 13 -7.01 4.39 -5.73
C GLY A 13 -8.09 3.75 -6.60
N LEU A 14 -7.71 2.88 -7.54
CA LEU A 14 -8.66 2.13 -8.38
C LEU A 14 -9.58 1.21 -7.56
N ILE A 15 -9.04 0.55 -6.53
CA ILE A 15 -9.86 -0.29 -5.65
C ILE A 15 -10.84 0.58 -4.85
N LEU A 16 -10.37 1.72 -4.34
CA LEU A 16 -11.18 2.63 -3.55
C LEU A 16 -12.30 3.27 -4.35
N THR A 17 -12.07 3.64 -5.62
CA THR A 17 -13.14 4.18 -6.48
C THR A 17 -14.23 3.15 -6.76
N VAL A 18 -13.86 1.90 -7.03
CA VAL A 18 -14.83 0.81 -7.17
C VAL A 18 -15.60 0.61 -5.88
N LEU A 19 -14.93 0.66 -4.73
CA LEU A 19 -15.57 0.42 -3.44
C LEU A 19 -16.50 1.59 -3.04
N ASP A 20 -16.12 2.82 -3.34
CA ASP A 20 -16.94 4.02 -3.09
C ASP A 20 -18.23 4.02 -3.92
N TYR A 21 -18.21 3.45 -5.14
CA TYR A 21 -19.42 3.27 -5.94
C TYR A 21 -20.46 2.39 -5.24
N PHE A 22 -20.05 1.30 -4.59
CA PHE A 22 -20.96 0.42 -3.84
C PHE A 22 -21.29 0.95 -2.44
N LEU A 23 -20.35 1.67 -1.81
CA LEU A 23 -20.42 2.13 -0.44
C LEU A 23 -19.98 3.61 -0.35
N PRO A 24 -20.84 4.58 -0.70
CA PRO A 24 -20.48 6.01 -0.72
C PRO A 24 -20.17 6.60 0.66
N THR A 25 -20.41 5.84 1.74
CA THR A 25 -20.00 6.23 3.10
C THR A 25 -18.50 6.01 3.32
N LEU A 26 -17.87 5.16 2.51
CA LEU A 26 -16.45 4.84 2.63
C LEU A 26 -15.60 6.09 2.43
N SER A 27 -15.86 6.91 1.42
CA SER A 27 -15.11 8.16 1.16
C SER A 27 -14.99 9.07 2.38
N ARG A 28 -15.99 9.12 3.26
CA ARG A 28 -15.95 9.92 4.50
C ARG A 28 -14.98 9.34 5.53
N LEU A 29 -14.85 8.01 5.57
CA LEU A 29 -13.95 7.30 6.47
C LEU A 29 -12.53 7.16 5.91
N LEU A 30 -12.35 7.28 4.58
CA LEU A 30 -11.04 7.10 3.94
C LEU A 30 -9.97 8.02 4.51
N ASN A 31 -10.28 9.29 4.75
CA ASN A 31 -9.31 10.22 5.33
C ASN A 31 -8.80 9.75 6.70
N PHE A 32 -9.70 9.18 7.52
CA PHE A 32 -9.33 8.62 8.82
C PHE A 32 -8.50 7.34 8.68
N VAL A 33 -8.90 6.43 7.78
CA VAL A 33 -8.18 5.16 7.53
C VAL A 33 -6.78 5.43 6.97
N LEU A 34 -6.65 6.34 6.00
CA LEU A 34 -5.37 6.71 5.41
C LEU A 34 -4.47 7.42 6.43
N ALA A 35 -5.03 8.28 7.28
CA ALA A 35 -4.30 8.90 8.37
C ALA A 35 -3.75 7.85 9.34
N PHE A 36 -4.55 6.83 9.71
CA PHE A 36 -4.06 5.74 10.55
C PHE A 36 -3.01 4.88 9.83
N GLY A 37 -3.24 4.57 8.55
CA GLY A 37 -2.30 3.82 7.71
C GLY A 37 -0.94 4.51 7.57
N PHE A 38 -0.91 5.85 7.62
CA PHE A 38 0.33 6.62 7.62
C PHE A 38 1.22 6.30 8.82
N PHE A 39 0.63 6.13 10.02
CA PHE A 39 1.41 5.72 11.20
C PHE A 39 2.00 4.32 11.03
N VAL A 40 1.27 3.39 10.42
CA VAL A 40 1.71 1.99 10.24
C VAL A 40 2.70 1.83 9.07
N SER A 41 2.83 2.85 8.21
CA SER A 41 3.64 2.77 6.99
C SER A 41 5.16 2.73 7.20
N GLY A 42 5.66 2.86 8.44
CA GLY A 42 7.11 2.90 8.70
C GLY A 42 7.78 4.20 8.27
N VAL A 43 7.02 5.30 8.18
CA VAL A 43 7.58 6.63 7.96
C VAL A 43 8.31 7.13 9.22
N PHE A 44 7.76 6.89 10.41
CA PHE A 44 8.31 7.41 11.67
C PHE A 44 9.36 6.51 12.34
N PHE A 45 9.35 5.21 12.04
CA PHE A 45 10.20 4.20 12.67
C PHE A 45 10.89 3.35 11.61
N THR A 46 12.10 2.87 11.90
CA THR A 46 12.77 1.83 11.11
C THR A 46 12.29 0.45 11.53
N ALA A 47 12.45 -0.54 10.65
CA ALA A 47 12.18 -1.94 10.98
C ALA A 47 12.93 -2.42 12.24
N ASP A 48 14.16 -1.95 12.45
CA ASP A 48 15.00 -2.32 13.61
C ASP A 48 14.48 -1.80 14.95
N GLN A 49 13.67 -0.75 14.95
CA GLN A 49 13.08 -0.16 16.16
C GLN A 49 11.79 -0.86 16.59
N ILE A 50 11.23 -1.71 15.72
CA ILE A 50 9.97 -2.42 15.98
C ILE A 50 10.29 -3.67 16.82
N PRO A 51 9.56 -3.92 17.92
CA PRO A 51 9.78 -5.12 18.71
C PRO A 51 9.47 -6.38 17.89
N SER A 52 10.23 -7.45 18.13
CA SER A 52 10.23 -8.68 17.32
C SER A 52 8.88 -9.40 17.25
N ASN A 53 8.00 -9.16 18.21
CA ASN A 53 6.63 -9.66 18.22
C ASN A 53 5.68 -8.90 17.27
N ALA A 54 5.91 -7.60 17.04
CA ALA A 54 5.06 -6.74 16.22
C ALA A 54 5.53 -6.68 14.76
N LEU A 55 6.83 -6.86 14.54
CA LEU A 55 7.45 -6.82 13.21
C LEU A 55 6.75 -7.72 12.18
N PRO A 56 6.42 -9.00 12.47
CA PRO A 56 5.79 -9.88 11.48
C PRO A 56 4.45 -9.37 10.96
N TYR A 57 3.68 -8.63 11.77
CA TYR A 57 2.41 -8.04 11.35
C TYR A 57 2.61 -6.81 10.48
N LEU A 58 3.64 -6.01 10.78
CA LEU A 58 3.95 -4.79 10.02
C LEU A 58 4.59 -5.10 8.67
N LEU A 59 5.27 -6.23 8.52
CA LEU A 59 5.80 -6.72 7.23
C LEU A 59 4.69 -7.01 6.20
N TRP A 60 3.44 -7.20 6.62
CA TRP A 60 2.35 -7.32 5.63
C TRP A 60 2.02 -5.99 4.94
N ASN A 61 2.58 -4.87 5.42
CA ASN A 61 2.37 -3.56 4.82
C ASN A 61 3.39 -3.31 3.70
N PRO A 62 3.00 -3.29 2.41
CA PRO A 62 3.92 -3.03 1.30
C PRO A 62 4.56 -1.63 1.37
N MET A 63 3.92 -0.65 2.02
CA MET A 63 4.52 0.68 2.22
C MET A 63 5.74 0.64 3.15
N LEU A 64 5.77 -0.27 4.13
CA LEU A 64 6.93 -0.44 5.01
C LEU A 64 8.14 -0.85 4.18
N HIS A 65 7.99 -1.86 3.32
CA HIS A 65 9.07 -2.30 2.42
C HIS A 65 9.52 -1.19 1.48
N ILE A 66 8.60 -0.40 0.90
CA ILE A 66 8.95 0.72 0.03
C ILE A 66 9.76 1.79 0.79
N ASN A 67 9.40 2.10 2.03
CA ASN A 67 10.11 3.09 2.85
C ASN A 67 11.50 2.58 3.26
N GLU A 68 11.61 1.32 3.67
CA GLU A 68 12.87 0.67 4.01
C GLU A 68 13.83 0.62 2.81
N MET A 69 13.31 0.27 1.63
CA MET A 69 14.01 0.36 0.36
C MET A 69 14.50 1.79 0.09
N MET A 70 13.63 2.80 0.26
CA MET A 70 14.02 4.19 0.02
C MET A 70 15.12 4.65 0.98
N ARG A 71 15.07 4.21 2.25
CA ARG A 71 16.12 4.49 3.24
C ARG A 71 17.45 3.86 2.85
N SER A 72 17.46 2.59 2.43
CA SER A 72 18.72 1.92 2.03
C SER A 72 19.34 2.50 0.76
N ALA A 73 18.52 3.04 -0.14
CA ALA A 73 19.03 3.78 -1.30
C ALA A 73 19.58 5.18 -0.94
N TRP A 74 19.03 5.84 0.07
CA TRP A 74 19.43 7.19 0.46
C TRP A 74 20.63 7.21 1.43
N PHE A 75 20.67 6.26 2.35
CA PHE A 75 21.72 6.15 3.37
C PHE A 75 22.58 4.91 3.11
N SER A 76 23.83 5.13 2.68
CA SER A 76 24.79 4.05 2.37
C SER A 76 25.18 3.19 3.57
N VAL A 77 24.95 3.67 4.80
CA VAL A 77 25.24 2.97 6.06
C VAL A 77 24.05 2.11 6.51
N TYR A 78 22.87 2.30 5.90
CA TYR A 78 21.65 1.61 6.27
C TYR A 78 21.34 0.52 5.25
N ASP A 79 21.42 -0.75 5.65
CA ASP A 79 21.00 -1.88 4.83
C ASP A 79 19.81 -2.56 5.47
N SER A 80 18.70 -2.63 4.73
CA SER A 80 17.44 -3.15 5.26
C SER A 80 17.36 -4.65 5.03
N GLN A 81 17.32 -5.42 6.11
CA GLN A 81 17.19 -6.90 6.04
C GLN A 81 15.76 -7.36 5.77
N VAL A 82 14.79 -6.46 5.85
CA VAL A 82 13.35 -6.78 5.72
C VAL A 82 12.74 -6.31 4.40
N ALA A 83 13.46 -5.50 3.62
CA ALA A 83 12.97 -4.99 2.36
C ALA A 83 12.88 -6.10 1.29
N ASP A 84 11.66 -6.45 0.87
CA ASP A 84 11.44 -7.41 -0.22
C ASP A 84 10.81 -6.73 -1.44
N PRO A 85 11.59 -6.44 -2.50
CA PRO A 85 11.07 -5.82 -3.72
C PRO A 85 10.11 -6.74 -4.49
N ALA A 86 10.26 -8.06 -4.39
CA ALA A 86 9.40 -9.01 -5.08
C ALA A 86 8.02 -9.04 -4.44
N PHE A 87 7.95 -9.05 -3.10
CA PHE A 87 6.70 -8.90 -2.36
C PHE A 87 5.93 -7.66 -2.80
N VAL A 88 6.59 -6.48 -2.81
CA VAL A 88 5.98 -5.22 -3.25
C VAL A 88 5.45 -5.31 -4.67
N ALA A 89 6.22 -5.88 -5.61
CA ALA A 89 5.79 -6.03 -6.99
C ALA A 89 4.54 -6.90 -7.12
N VAL A 90 4.52 -8.06 -6.43
CA VAL A 90 3.37 -8.98 -6.43
C VAL A 90 2.13 -8.29 -5.84
N THR A 91 2.26 -7.57 -4.73
CA THR A 91 1.15 -6.85 -4.12
C THR A 91 0.58 -5.78 -5.05
N ILE A 92 1.44 -4.98 -5.70
CA ILE A 92 1.02 -3.95 -6.66
C ILE A 92 0.27 -4.60 -7.84
N THR A 93 0.84 -5.67 -8.43
CA THR A 93 0.20 -6.35 -9.56
C THR A 93 -1.14 -6.96 -9.15
N ALA A 94 -1.24 -7.58 -7.98
CA ALA A 94 -2.49 -8.12 -7.46
C ALA A 94 -3.54 -7.02 -7.24
N MET A 95 -3.16 -5.89 -6.64
CA MET A 95 -4.06 -4.76 -6.42
C MET A 95 -4.52 -4.12 -7.73
N LEU A 96 -3.62 -3.95 -8.71
CA LEU A 96 -3.98 -3.45 -10.04
C LEU A 96 -4.98 -4.37 -10.74
N MET A 97 -4.73 -5.68 -10.72
CA MET A 97 -5.62 -6.67 -11.31
C MET A 97 -6.99 -6.64 -10.64
N LEU A 98 -7.05 -6.55 -9.31
CA LEU A 98 -8.29 -6.44 -8.56
C LEU A 98 -9.05 -5.13 -8.86
N GLY A 99 -8.36 -3.99 -8.87
CA GLY A 99 -8.95 -2.69 -9.18
C GLY A 99 -9.54 -2.65 -10.59
N LEU A 100 -8.79 -3.10 -11.61
CA LEU A 100 -9.25 -3.16 -13.00
C LEU A 100 -10.38 -4.17 -13.21
N ALA A 101 -10.33 -5.32 -12.54
CA ALA A 101 -11.41 -6.30 -12.57
C ALA A 101 -12.69 -5.72 -11.93
N GLY A 102 -12.56 -5.02 -10.81
CA GLY A 102 -13.65 -4.31 -10.15
C GLY A 102 -14.25 -3.22 -11.02
N GLU A 103 -13.42 -2.43 -11.70
CA GLU A 103 -13.87 -1.39 -12.62
C GLU A 103 -14.64 -1.99 -13.82
N ARG A 104 -14.14 -3.09 -14.39
CA ARG A 104 -14.84 -3.83 -15.44
C ARG A 104 -16.19 -4.37 -14.97
N LEU A 105 -16.29 -4.80 -13.72
CA LEU A 105 -17.52 -5.29 -13.13
C LEU A 105 -18.52 -4.13 -12.94
N MET A 106 -18.07 -3.01 -12.36
CA MET A 106 -18.86 -1.80 -12.17
C MET A 106 -19.45 -1.29 -13.49
N ARG A 107 -18.64 -1.22 -14.55
CA ARG A 107 -19.09 -0.82 -15.89
C ARG A 107 -20.16 -1.76 -16.48
N ARG A 108 -20.25 -3.02 -16.04
CA ARG A 108 -21.31 -3.96 -16.45
C ARG A 108 -22.59 -3.79 -15.65
N PHE A 109 -22.50 -3.37 -14.39
CA PHE A 109 -23.65 -3.20 -13.49
C PHE A 109 -24.29 -1.81 -13.57
N ALA A 110 -23.59 -0.82 -14.11
CA ALA A 110 -24.16 0.48 -14.47
C ALA A 110 -24.52 0.50 -15.97
N PRO A 111 -25.70 -0.01 -16.40
CA PRO A 111 -26.24 0.35 -17.69
C PRO A 111 -26.58 1.85 -17.64
N GLU A 112 -26.12 2.61 -18.64
CA GLU A 112 -26.58 3.99 -18.85
C GLU A 112 -28.09 4.07 -18.97
#